data_AF-A0A2V8VA92-F1
#
_entry.id   AF-A0A2V8VA92-F1
#
_cell.length_a   1.000
_cell.length_b   1.000
_cell.length_c   1.000
_cell.angle_alpha   90.00
_cell.angle_beta   90.00
_cell.angle_gamma   90.00
#
_symmetry.space_group_name_H-M   'P 1'
#
loop_
_entity.id
_entity.type
_entity.pdbx_description
1 polymer ?
#
loop_
_entity_poly.entity_id
_entity_poly.type
_entity_poly.pdbx_seq_one_letter_code
_entity_poly.pdbx_strand_id
1 'polypeptide(L)' 'MRSQKIRDLDSPELQHQLRDIDEQLFRLRLQMSMGQMDGLKKVRSMKKTRARIFTILRERELAEQAAGEKR' A
#
# COMPACT_ATOMS: atom_id res chain seq x y z
N MET A 1 -2.32 10.15 -2.88
CA MET A 1 -2.17 9.21 -4.01
C MET A 1 -3.54 8.89 -4.60
N ARG A 2 -3.75 9.17 -5.89
CA ARG A 2 -4.95 8.72 -6.63
C ARG A 2 -4.76 7.25 -6.98
N SER A 3 -5.81 6.46 -6.79
CA SER A 3 -5.87 5.01 -7.00
C SER A 3 -5.49 4.58 -8.42
N GLN A 4 -5.65 5.45 -9.43
CA GLN A 4 -5.25 5.17 -10.82
C GLN A 4 -3.78 4.77 -10.95
N LYS A 5 -2.85 5.55 -10.36
CA LYS A 5 -1.40 5.30 -10.49
C LYS A 5 -0.94 3.96 -9.88
N ILE A 6 -1.76 3.37 -9.01
CA ILE A 6 -1.44 2.08 -8.36
C ILE A 6 -1.96 0.91 -9.20
N ARG A 7 -2.99 1.12 -10.03
CA ARG A 7 -3.50 0.07 -10.92
C ARG A 7 -2.60 -0.17 -12.14
N ASP A 8 -1.90 0.86 -12.58
CA ASP A 8 -1.01 0.81 -13.75
C ASP A 8 0.36 0.19 -13.45
N LEU A 9 0.70 -0.03 -12.17
CA LEU A 9 1.98 -0.61 -11.75
C LEU A 9 1.96 -2.13 -11.79
N ASP A 10 3.11 -2.72 -12.08
CA ASP A 10 3.27 -4.16 -12.16
C ASP A 10 3.23 -4.81 -10.76
N SER A 11 2.82 -6.08 -10.68
CA SER A 11 2.74 -6.82 -9.41
C SER A 11 4.04 -6.79 -8.56
N PRO A 12 5.26 -6.93 -9.13
CA PRO A 12 6.50 -6.78 -8.36
C PRO A 12 6.77 -5.34 -7.89
N GLU A 13 6.41 -4.32 -8.67
CA GLU A 13 6.57 -2.91 -8.27
C GLU A 13 5.64 -2.55 -7.10
N LEU A 14 4.44 -3.13 -7.05
CA LEU A 14 3.52 -2.97 -5.93
C LEU A 14 4.12 -3.53 -4.62
N GLN A 15 4.82 -4.67 -4.70
CA GLN A 15 5.52 -5.22 -3.54
C GLN A 15 6.71 -4.36 -3.12
N HIS A 16 7.43 -3.76 -4.08
CA HIS A 16 8.50 -2.80 -3.76
C HIS A 16 7.94 -1.57 -3.02
N GLN A 17 6.87 -0.97 -3.53
CA GLN A 17 6.23 0.16 -2.86
C GLN A 17 5.69 -0.19 -1.47
N LEU A 18 5.19 -1.41 -1.25
CA LEU A 18 4.79 -1.85 0.08
C LEU A 18 5.96 -1.80 1.07
N ARG A 19 7.13 -2.29 0.66
CA ARG A 19 8.34 -2.25 1.49
C ARG A 19 8.76 -0.81 1.80
N ASP A 20 8.77 0.06 0.78
CA ASP A 20 9.12 1.48 0.95
C ASP A 20 8.15 2.21 1.89
N ILE A 21 6.85 1.91 1.80
CA ILE A 21 5.82 2.50 2.66
C ILE A 21 5.97 2.01 4.10
N ASP A 22 6.24 0.73 4.32
CA ASP A 22 6.43 0.19 5.66
C ASP A 22 7.70 0.75 6.33
N GLU A 23 8.78 0.96 5.59
CA GLU A 23 9.99 1.62 6.11
C GLU A 23 9.73 3.09 6.46
N GLN A 24 8.97 3.81 5.61
CA GLN A 24 8.55 5.18 5.90
C GLN A 24 7.62 5.27 7.12
N LEU A 25 6.72 4.30 7.29
CA LEU A 25 5.87 4.21 8.48
C LEU A 25 6.69 3.93 9.73
N PHE A 26 7.74 3.12 9.65
CA PHE A 26 8.65 2.87 10.76
C PHE A 26 9.38 4.16 11.17
N ARG A 27 9.97 4.88 10.21
CA ARG A 27 10.61 6.18 10.45
C ARG A 27 9.65 7.19 11.08
N LEU A 28 8.42 7.29 10.56
CA LEU A 28 7.40 8.20 11.10
C LEU A 28 6.95 7.81 12.51
N ARG A 29 6.82 6.51 12.82
CA ARG A 29 6.53 6.05 14.19
C ARG A 29 7.66 6.40 15.15
N LEU A 30 8.91 6.26 14.71
CA LEU A 30 10.09 6.62 15.50
C LEU A 30 10.10 8.13 15.79
N GLN A 31 9.86 8.96 14.77
CA GLN A 31 9.74 10.41 14.93
C GLN A 31 8.57 10.82 15.85
N MET A 32 7.44 10.10 15.78
CA MET A 32 6.32 10.31 16.70
C MET A 32 6.67 9.93 18.15
N SER A 33 7.47 8.87 18.33
CA SER A 33 7.98 8.48 19.65
C SER A 33 8.92 9.54 20.25
N MET A 34 9.59 10.33 19.40
CA MET A 34 10.43 11.47 19.80
C MET A 34 9.61 12.75 20.09
N GLY A 35 8.27 12.69 20.03
CA GLY A 35 7.39 13.82 20.38
C GLY A 35 7.01 14.75 19.23
N GLN A 36 7.39 14.44 17.98
CA GLN A 36 7.04 15.27 16.83
C GLN A 36 5.70 14.85 16.21
N MET A 37 4.68 15.71 16.35
CA MET A 37 3.29 15.41 15.93
C MET A 37 2.95 15.75 14.47
N ASP A 38 3.82 16.46 13.74
CA ASP A 38 3.56 16.86 12.34
C ASP A 38 3.41 15.67 11.38
N GLY A 39 3.81 14.46 11.81
CA GLY A 39 3.71 13.23 11.04
C GLY A 39 2.31 12.59 10.98
N LEU A 40 1.36 12.94 11.85
CA LEU A 40 0.09 12.19 11.98
C LEU A 40 -0.73 12.14 10.68
N LYS A 41 -0.83 13.25 9.95
CA LYS A 41 -1.55 13.31 8.67
C LYS A 41 -0.86 12.46 7.60
N LYS A 42 0.48 12.46 7.55
CA LYS A 42 1.27 11.61 6.64
C LYS A 42 1.07 10.12 6.94
N VAL A 43 1.11 9.73 8.22
CA VAL A 43 0.87 8.33 8.63
C VAL A 43 -0.51 7.85 8.19
N ARG A 44 -1.57 8.67 8.37
CA ARG A 44 -2.92 8.31 7.93
C ARG A 44 -3.01 8.15 6.40
N SER A 45 -2.37 9.04 5.64
CA SER A 45 -2.32 8.97 4.18
C SER A 45 -1.57 7.73 3.69
N MET A 46 -0.45 7.39 4.33
CA MET A 46 0.36 6.22 4.01
C MET A 46 -0.36 4.91 4.32
N LYS A 47 -1.02 4.80 5.47
CA LYS A 47 -1.87 3.64 5.80
C LYS A 47 -2.97 3.43 4.75
N LYS A 48 -3.63 4.49 4.29
CA LYS A 48 -4.63 4.42 3.20
C LYS A 48 -4.02 3.97 1.88
N THR A 49 -2.81 4.42 1.58
CA THR A 49 -2.10 4.02 0.35
C THR A 49 -1.71 2.53 0.41
N ARG A 50 -1.18 2.06 1.55
CA ARG A 50 -0.88 0.65 1.81
C ARG A 50 -2.12 -0.24 1.66
N ALA A 51 -3.24 0.16 2.24
CA ALA A 51 -4.50 -0.59 2.13
C ALA A 51 -4.96 -0.73 0.67
N ARG A 52 -4.86 0.33 -0.14
CA ARG A 52 -5.23 0.30 -1.56
C ARG A 52 -4.36 -0.65 -2.37
N ILE A 53 -3.06 -0.73 -2.09
CA ILE A 53 -2.16 -1.67 -2.77
C ILE A 53 -2.60 -3.11 -2.48
N PHE A 54 -2.89 -3.44 -1.22
CA PHE A 54 -3.41 -4.76 -0.86
C PHE A 54 -4.75 -5.08 -1.53
N THR A 55 -5.66 -4.11 -1.62
CA THR A 55 -6.93 -4.30 -2.33
C THR A 55 -6.71 -4.65 -3.81
N ILE A 56 -5.80 -3.96 -4.49
CA ILE A 56 -5.52 -4.21 -5.93
C ILE A 56 -4.87 -5.59 -6.12
N LEU A 57 -3.91 -5.96 -5.27
CA LEU A 57 -3.31 -7.29 -5.31
C LEU A 57 -4.37 -8.38 -5.12
N ARG A 58 -5.29 -8.18 -4.16
CA ARG A 58 -6.40 -9.11 -3.94
C ARG A 58 -7.41 -9.13 -5.07
N GLU A 59 -7.72 -8.00 -5.68
CA GLU A 59 -8.58 -7.90 -6.88
C GLU A 59 -7.97 -8.73 -8.04
N ARG A 60 -6.64 -8.67 -8.24
CA ARG A 60 -5.94 -9.47 -9.25
C ARG A 60 -5.99 -10.97 -8.96
N GLU A 61 -5.69 -11.38 -7.72
CA GLU A 61 -5.79 -12.79 -7.30
C GLU A 61 -7.21 -13.36 -7.50
N LEU A 62 -8.24 -12.60 -7.10
CA LEU A 62 -9.64 -13.03 -7.26
C LEU A 62 -10.04 -13.14 -8.73
N ALA A 63 -9.53 -12.26 -9.60
CA ALA A 63 -9.77 -12.34 -11.04
C ALA A 63 -9.13 -13.59 -11.66
N GLU A 64 -7.91 -13.96 -11.25
CA GLU A 64 -7.25 -15.20 -11.66
C GLU A 64 -8.01 -16.44 -11.16
N GLN A 65 -8.47 -16.44 -9.91
CA GLN A 65 -9.26 -17.53 -9.33
C GLN A 65 -10.61 -17.70 -10.07
N ALA A 66 -11.32 -16.61 -10.33
CA ALA A 66 -12.58 -16.64 -11.07
C ALA A 66 -12.42 -17.08 -12.54
N ALA A 67 -11.23 -16.89 -13.13
CA ALA A 67 -10.90 -17.41 -14.47
C ALA A 67 -10.55 -18.90 -14.44
N GLY A 68 -9.96 -19.39 -13.35
CA GLY A 68 -9.64 -20.81 -13.14
C GLY A 68 -10.87 -21.68 -12.87
N GLU A 69 -11.88 -21.13 -12.18
CA GLU A 69 -13.13 -21.82 -11.84
C GLU A 69 -14.10 -21.98 -13.04
N LYS A 70 -13.84 -21.27 -14.15
CA LYS A 70 -14.63 -21.33 -15.40
C LYS A 70 -14.09 -22.34 -16.43
N ARG A 71 -13.09 -23.15 -16.09
CA ARG A 71 -12.58 -24.25 -16.92
C ARG A 71 -12.94 -25.59 -16.30
#